data_AF-A0A672TDI1-F1
#
_entry.id   AF-A0A672TDI1-F1
#
_cell.length_a   1.000
_cell.length_b   1.000
_cell.length_c   1.000
_cell.angle_alpha   90.00
_cell.angle_beta   90.00
_cell.angle_gamma   90.00
#
_symmetry.space_group_name_H-M   'P 1'
#
loop_
_entity.id
_entity.type
_entity.pdbx_description
1 polymer ?
#
loop_
_entity_poly.entity_id
_entity_poly.type
_entity_poly.pdbx_seq_one_letter_code
_entity_poly.pdbx_strand_id
1 'polypeptide(L)'
;MIQDKFCGIINISVEALHDVMTEDPETATFKDCMLMSHIEEPKLTDDEEPPTEQDKRRKLLALEDPVHGVSLQQFVYEKLKAQQMLMGDQGFQALMETVDTEIVRQLQEFIYGM
;
A
#
# COMPACT_ATOMS: atom_id res chain seq x y z
N MET A 1 -8.48 5.09 -23.41
CA MET A 1 -7.08 4.79 -23.04
C MET A 1 -6.98 4.58 -21.53
N ILE A 2 -5.90 3.97 -21.03
CA ILE A 2 -5.70 3.80 -19.58
C ILE A 2 -5.57 5.15 -18.84
N GLN A 3 -5.06 6.18 -19.52
CA GLN A 3 -4.91 7.54 -18.99
C GLN A 3 -6.26 8.18 -18.62
N ASP A 4 -7.34 7.86 -19.34
CA ASP A 4 -8.69 8.35 -19.03
C ASP A 4 -9.24 7.78 -17.70
N LYS A 5 -8.57 6.77 -17.15
CA LYS A 5 -8.89 6.15 -15.86
C LYS A 5 -7.96 6.61 -14.74
N PHE A 6 -7.02 7.50 -15.02
CA PHE A 6 -6.02 7.96 -14.04
C PHE A 6 -6.67 8.51 -12.77
N CYS A 7 -7.63 9.44 -12.89
CA CYS A 7 -8.32 9.99 -11.73
C CYS A 7 -9.03 8.92 -10.88
N GLY A 8 -9.66 7.93 -11.51
CA GLY A 8 -10.29 6.81 -10.80
C GLY A 8 -9.27 5.93 -10.07
N ILE A 9 -8.12 5.66 -10.69
CA ILE A 9 -7.03 4.89 -10.08
C ILE A 9 -6.47 5.64 -8.85
N ILE A 10 -6.25 6.95 -8.97
CA ILE A 10 -5.75 7.75 -7.84
C ILE A 10 -6.78 7.81 -6.72
N ASN A 11 -8.06 7.99 -7.04
CA ASN A 11 -9.12 8.01 -6.03
C ASN A 11 -9.15 6.69 -5.23
N ILE A 12 -9.15 5.54 -5.92
CA ILE A 12 -9.10 4.23 -5.27
C ILE A 12 -7.81 4.05 -4.45
N SER A 13 -6.68 4.57 -4.93
CA SER A 13 -5.41 4.48 -4.21
C SER A 13 -5.47 5.27 -2.89
N VAL A 14 -6.06 6.46 -2.90
CA VAL A 14 -6.23 7.28 -1.69
C VAL A 14 -7.24 6.66 -0.73
N GLU A 15 -8.36 6.13 -1.23
CA GLU A 15 -9.32 5.35 -0.43
C GLU A 15 -8.63 4.18 0.29
N ALA A 16 -7.88 3.37 -0.47
CA ALA A 16 -7.15 2.23 0.09
C ALA A 16 -6.08 2.65 1.11
N LEU A 17 -5.42 3.79 0.91
CA LEU A 17 -4.47 4.34 1.88
C LEU A 17 -5.16 4.71 3.19
N HIS A 18 -6.35 5.32 3.16
CA HIS A 18 -7.12 5.57 4.38
C HIS A 18 -7.59 4.30 5.07
N ASP A 19 -7.88 3.24 4.32
CA ASP A 19 -8.31 1.96 4.90
C ASP A 19 -7.17 1.24 5.63
N VAL A 20 -5.93 1.32 5.13
CA VAL A 20 -4.80 0.53 5.67
C VAL A 20 -3.82 1.32 6.52
N MET A 21 -3.67 2.63 6.29
CA MET A 21 -2.72 3.46 7.04
C MET A 21 -3.33 3.88 8.38
N THR A 22 -2.74 3.39 9.46
CA THR A 22 -3.16 3.69 10.84
C THR A 22 -2.12 4.53 11.55
N GLU A 23 -2.54 5.49 12.37
CA GLU A 23 -1.64 6.26 13.21
C GLU A 23 -1.12 5.40 14.37
N ASP A 24 0.20 5.27 14.47
CA ASP A 24 0.86 4.64 15.59
C ASP A 24 0.78 5.58 16.81
N PRO A 25 0.07 5.18 17.88
CA PRO A 25 -0.13 6.03 19.06
C PRO A 25 1.15 6.33 19.84
N GLU A 26 2.22 5.56 19.65
CA GLU A 26 3.50 5.78 20.34
C GLU A 26 4.43 6.72 19.57
N THR A 27 4.39 6.67 18.23
CA THR A 27 5.30 7.45 17.38
C THR A 27 4.62 8.61 16.63
N ALA A 28 3.28 8.67 16.65
CA ALA A 28 2.45 9.56 15.84
C ALA A 28 2.78 9.47 14.33
N THR A 29 3.26 8.30 13.88
CA THR A 29 3.56 8.04 12.47
C THR A 29 2.48 7.16 11.85
N PHE A 30 2.23 7.30 10.55
CA PHE A 30 1.32 6.40 9.84
C PHE A 30 2.01 5.08 9.49
N LYS A 31 1.41 3.96 9.91
CA LYS A 31 1.87 2.61 9.60
C LYS A 31 0.81 1.85 8.81
N ASP A 32 1.25 1.21 7.73
CA ASP A 32 0.45 0.28 6.94
C ASP A 32 0.18 -0.99 7.76
N CYS A 33 -1.08 -1.24 8.11
CA CYS A 33 -1.47 -2.36 8.97
C CYS A 33 -1.35 -3.74 8.30
N MET A 34 -1.21 -3.78 6.98
CA MET A 34 -1.01 -5.03 6.23
C MET A 34 0.45 -5.50 6.28
N LEU A 35 1.38 -4.59 6.61
CA LEU A 35 2.80 -4.93 6.73
C LEU A 35 3.08 -5.78 7.97
N MET A 36 3.65 -6.95 7.73
CA MET A 36 4.08 -7.84 8.80
C MET A 36 5.46 -7.40 9.32
N SER A 37 5.51 -6.66 10.42
CA SER A 37 6.78 -6.26 11.06
C SER A 37 7.52 -7.42 11.74
N HIS A 38 6.80 -8.48 12.14
CA HIS A 38 7.36 -9.69 12.74
C HIS A 38 6.62 -10.92 12.21
N ILE A 39 7.36 -11.87 11.62
CA ILE A 39 6.84 -13.21 11.39
C ILE A 39 6.79 -13.87 12.76
N GLU A 40 5.67 -13.76 13.47
CA GLU A 40 5.48 -14.53 14.69
C GLU A 40 5.43 -16.01 14.32
N GLU A 41 6.42 -16.76 14.80
CA GLU A 41 6.36 -18.22 14.76
C GLU A 41 5.11 -18.65 15.53
N PRO A 42 4.22 -19.45 14.92
CA PRO A 42 2.99 -19.86 15.58
C PRO A 42 3.36 -20.66 16.82
N LYS A 43 2.93 -20.19 18.00
CA LYS A 43 3.03 -20.95 19.25
C LYS A 43 2.02 -22.08 19.16
N LEU A 44 2.45 -23.26 18.73
CA LEU A 44 1.65 -24.47 18.83
C LEU A 44 1.31 -24.68 20.31
N THR A 45 0.04 -24.64 20.65
CA THR A 45 -0.42 -25.11 21.96
C THR A 45 -0.47 -26.64 21.94
N ASP A 46 -0.20 -27.29 23.07
CA ASP A 46 0.00 -28.75 23.16
C ASP A 46 -1.26 -29.57 22.78
N ASP A 47 -2.43 -28.90 22.71
CA ASP A 47 -3.72 -29.48 22.31
C ASP A 47 -4.07 -29.32 20.82
N GLU A 48 -3.27 -28.60 20.03
CA GLU A 48 -3.52 -28.42 18.60
C GLU A 48 -2.87 -29.53 17.75
N GLU A 49 -3.64 -30.09 16.81
CA GLU A 49 -3.10 -31.01 15.82
C GLU A 49 -1.95 -30.34 15.04
N PRO A 50 -0.82 -31.05 14.80
CA PRO A 50 0.29 -30.48 14.07
C PRO A 50 -0.15 -30.12 12.64
N PRO A 51 0.26 -28.96 12.11
CA PRO A 51 -0.17 -28.51 10.80
C PRO A 51 0.28 -29.47 9.71
N THR A 52 -0.60 -29.75 8.76
CA THR A 52 -0.24 -30.62 7.62
C THR A 52 0.82 -29.95 6.75
N GLU A 53 1.53 -30.74 5.94
CA GLU A 53 2.49 -30.19 4.98
C GLU A 53 1.84 -29.25 3.96
N GLN A 54 0.56 -29.46 3.64
CA GLN A 54 -0.19 -28.55 2.77
C GLN A 54 -0.43 -27.19 3.45
N ASP A 55 -0.78 -27.20 4.74
CA ASP A 55 -1.01 -25.98 5.53
C ASP A 55 0.28 -25.17 5.67
N LYS A 56 1.41 -25.85 5.93
CA LYS A 56 2.73 -25.21 5.98
C LYS A 56 3.06 -24.53 4.65
N ARG A 57 2.86 -25.21 3.52
CA ARG A 57 3.11 -24.63 2.17
C ARG A 57 2.20 -23.44 1.88
N ARG A 58 0.90 -23.54 2.21
CA ARG A 58 -0.06 -22.44 2.01
C ARG A 58 0.34 -21.23 2.83
N LYS A 59 0.77 -21.43 4.08
CA LYS A 59 1.25 -20.35 4.96
C LYS A 59 2.51 -19.69 4.41
N LEU A 60 3.50 -20.47 3.98
CA LEU A 60 4.73 -19.93 3.40
C LEU A 60 4.45 -19.11 2.13
N LEU A 61 3.57 -19.59 1.26
CA LEU A 61 3.18 -18.85 0.05
C LEU A 61 2.46 -17.54 0.38
N ALA A 62 1.63 -17.51 1.42
CA ALA A 62 0.97 -16.28 1.86
C ALA A 62 1.97 -15.22 2.38
N LEU A 63 3.10 -15.65 2.95
CA LEU A 63 4.17 -14.73 3.36
C LEU A 63 4.94 -14.11 2.18
N GLU A 64 4.86 -14.71 0.99
CA GLU A 64 5.42 -14.15 -0.23
C GLU A 64 4.49 -13.12 -0.91
N ASP A 65 3.27 -12.95 -0.40
CA ASP A 65 2.32 -11.98 -0.94
C ASP A 65 2.86 -10.54 -0.71
N PRO A 66 3.00 -9.72 -1.77
CA PRO A 66 3.51 -8.36 -1.67
C PRO A 66 2.81 -7.49 -0.63
N VAL A 67 1.52 -7.73 -0.35
CA VAL A 67 0.76 -6.91 0.63
C VAL A 67 1.37 -6.96 2.03
N HIS A 68 2.10 -8.03 2.36
CA HIS A 68 2.72 -8.19 3.68
C HIS A 68 4.13 -7.59 3.77
N GLY A 69 4.76 -7.29 2.64
CA GLY A 69 6.17 -6.87 2.58
C GLY A 69 6.43 -5.55 1.85
N VAL A 70 5.42 -4.99 1.18
CA VAL A 70 5.53 -3.75 0.39
C VAL A 70 4.50 -2.74 0.89
N SER A 71 4.98 -1.61 1.42
CA SER A 71 4.09 -0.53 1.87
C SER A 71 3.27 0.01 0.70
N LEU A 72 1.95 0.10 0.87
CA LEU A 72 1.08 0.67 -0.17
C LEU A 72 1.44 2.14 -0.44
N GLN A 73 1.70 2.92 0.60
CA GLN A 73 2.13 4.31 0.51
C GLN A 73 3.40 4.46 -0.34
N GLN A 74 4.44 3.67 -0.03
CA GLN A 74 5.70 3.68 -0.80
C GLN A 74 5.47 3.24 -2.24
N PHE A 75 4.68 2.19 -2.46
CA PHE A 75 4.38 1.68 -3.79
C PHE A 75 3.66 2.73 -4.66
N VAL A 76 2.64 3.42 -4.12
CA VAL A 76 1.92 4.49 -4.82
C VAL A 76 2.87 5.62 -5.19
N TYR A 77 3.71 6.07 -4.26
CA TYR A 77 4.72 7.10 -4.53
C TYR A 77 5.65 6.71 -5.68
N GLU A 78 6.21 5.50 -5.64
CA GLU A 78 7.12 5.02 -6.68
C GLU A 78 6.44 4.92 -8.05
N LYS A 79 5.19 4.45 -8.10
CA LYS A 79 4.43 4.39 -9.37
C LYS A 79 4.14 5.77 -9.93
N LEU A 80 3.76 6.74 -9.09
CA LEU A 80 3.53 8.12 -9.52
C LEU A 80 4.82 8.76 -10.04
N LYS A 81 5.93 8.56 -9.34
CA LYS A 81 7.24 9.09 -9.75
C LYS A 81 7.74 8.47 -11.04
N ALA A 82 7.60 7.16 -11.20
CA ALA A 82 7.94 6.46 -12.44
C ALA A 82 7.07 6.97 -13.60
N GLN A 83 5.78 7.21 -13.35
CA GLN A 83 4.86 7.76 -14.34
C GLN A 83 5.27 9.17 -14.75
N GLN A 84 5.60 10.04 -13.78
CA GLN A 84 6.12 11.39 -14.04
C GLN A 84 7.40 11.37 -14.88
N MET A 85 8.35 10.48 -14.56
CA MET A 85 9.59 10.33 -15.35
C MET A 85 9.33 9.90 -16.79
N LEU A 86 8.33 9.05 -17.03
CA LEU A 86 8.03 8.52 -18.36
C LEU A 86 7.41 9.56 -19.29
N MET A 87 6.51 10.40 -18.79
CA MET A 87 5.77 11.39 -19.59
C MET A 87 6.27 12.82 -19.47
N GLY A 88 7.18 13.08 -18.53
CA GLY A 88 7.66 14.41 -18.19
C GLY A 88 6.68 15.21 -17.34
N ASP A 89 7.18 16.28 -16.72
CA ASP A 89 6.44 17.07 -15.74
C ASP A 89 5.15 17.67 -16.31
N GLN A 90 5.17 18.18 -17.53
CA GLN A 90 3.98 18.79 -18.16
C GLN A 90 2.87 17.78 -18.42
N GLY A 91 3.22 16.58 -18.91
CA GLY A 91 2.25 15.52 -19.17
C GLY A 91 1.65 14.97 -17.88
N PHE A 92 2.48 14.82 -16.84
CA PHE A 92 2.03 14.37 -15.54
C PHE A 92 1.15 15.40 -14.84
N GLN A 93 1.51 16.68 -14.92
CA GLN A 93 0.70 17.77 -14.36
C GLN A 93 -0.69 17.81 -15.01
N ALA A 94 -0.79 17.65 -16.33
CA ALA A 94 -2.07 17.58 -17.02
C ALA A 94 -2.94 16.38 -16.57
N LEU A 95 -2.34 15.24 -16.22
CA LEU A 95 -3.08 14.12 -15.63
C LEU A 95 -3.53 14.43 -14.20
N MET A 96 -2.66 15.02 -13.38
CA MET A 96 -2.99 15.40 -12.01
C MET A 96 -4.12 16.43 -11.94
N GLU A 97 -4.23 17.33 -12.92
CA GLU A 97 -5.35 18.28 -13.05
C GLU A 97 -6.71 17.61 -13.30
N THR A 98 -6.73 16.35 -13.76
CA THR A 98 -7.98 15.58 -13.91
C THR A 98 -8.47 14.96 -12.60
N VAL A 99 -7.61 14.95 -11.57
CA VAL A 99 -7.93 14.41 -10.24
C VAL A 99 -8.55 15.52 -9.41
N ASP A 100 -9.55 15.18 -8.60
CA ASP A 100 -10.14 16.13 -7.67
C ASP A 100 -9.07 16.73 -6.74
N THR A 101 -9.10 18.05 -6.56
CA THR A 101 -8.12 18.79 -5.77
C THR A 101 -8.02 18.31 -4.32
N GLU A 102 -9.12 17.84 -3.73
CA GLU A 102 -9.12 17.31 -2.36
C GLU A 102 -8.41 15.95 -2.30
N ILE A 103 -8.63 15.10 -3.31
CA ILE A 103 -7.93 13.82 -3.42
C ILE A 103 -6.42 14.03 -3.63
N VAL A 104 -6.04 15.02 -4.43
CA VAL A 104 -4.62 15.39 -4.59
C VAL A 104 -4.02 15.87 -3.27
N ARG A 105 -4.75 16.69 -2.51
CA ARG A 105 -4.30 17.17 -1.19
C ARG A 105 -4.08 16.00 -0.22
N GLN A 106 -5.03 15.08 -0.11
CA GLN A 106 -4.91 13.90 0.76
C GLN A 106 -3.77 12.98 0.32
N LEU A 107 -3.62 12.74 -0.98
CA LEU A 107 -2.49 11.99 -1.53
C LEU A 107 -1.15 12.63 -1.15
N GLN A 108 -1.05 13.95 -1.23
CA GLN A 108 0.15 14.70 -0.83
C GLN A 108 0.42 14.60 0.67
N GLU A 109 -0.60 14.59 1.52
CA GLU A 109 -0.43 14.34 2.97
C GLU A 109 0.18 12.97 3.23
N PHE A 110 -0.26 11.93 2.53
CA PHE A 110 0.38 10.61 2.63
C PHE A 110 1.80 10.62 2.07
N ILE A 111 2.07 11.26 0.94
CA ILE A 111 3.41 11.21 0.31
C ILE A 111 4.44 12.07 1.06
N TYR A 112 4.04 13.23 1.55
CA TYR A 112 4.94 14.21 2.20
C TYR A 112 4.87 14.19 3.73
N GLY A 113 3.95 13.43 4.32
CA GLY A 113 3.93 13.12 5.75
C GLY A 113 5.01 12.11 6.20
N MET A 114 5.96 11.77 5.30
CA MET A 114 7.20 11.04 5.58
C MET A 114 8.22 11.91 6.33
#